data_AF-A0A848T800-F1
#
_entry.id   AF-A0A848T800-F1
#
_cell.length_a   1.000
_cell.length_b   1.000
_cell.length_c   1.000
_cell.angle_alpha   90.00
_cell.angle_beta   90.00
_cell.angle_gamma   90.00
#
_symmetry.space_group_name_H-M   'P 1'
#
loop_
_entity.id
_entity.type
_entity.pdbx_description
1 polymer ?
#
loop_
_entity_poly.entity_id
_entity_poly.type
_entity_poly.pdbx_seq_one_letter_code
_entity_poly.pdbx_strand_id
1 'polypeptide(L)'
;GFDVIKTVEALEKRLEHIKTPMSLSIIGCVVNGPGEALMTDVGFTGGGAGAGMVYLAGKQSHKMSNDRMIDHIVEEVEKKAAEIEAAGEMAAAE
;
A
#
# COMPACT_ATOMS: atom_id res chain seq x y z
N GLY A 1 -10.92 -15.48 -7.21
CA GLY A 1 -9.62 -15.31 -6.53
C GLY A 1 -9.12 -13.90 -6.77
N PHE A 2 -8.18 -13.41 -5.98
CA PHE A 2 -7.58 -12.09 -6.15
C PHE A 2 -6.42 -12.17 -7.15
N ASP A 3 -6.46 -11.38 -8.22
CA ASP A 3 -5.42 -11.36 -9.27
C ASP A 3 -4.29 -10.41 -8.86
N VAL A 4 -3.32 -10.96 -8.13
CA VAL A 4 -2.17 -10.21 -7.60
C VAL A 4 -1.36 -9.60 -8.75
N ILE A 5 -1.12 -10.36 -9.82
CA ILE A 5 -0.23 -9.95 -10.91
C ILE A 5 -0.78 -8.70 -11.59
N LYS A 6 -2.04 -8.72 -12.01
CA LYS A 6 -2.67 -7.54 -12.64
C LYS A 6 -2.74 -6.34 -11.70
N THR A 7 -2.96 -6.59 -10.41
CA THR A 7 -2.98 -5.51 -9.42
C THR A 7 -1.61 -4.84 -9.32
N VAL A 8 -0.54 -5.65 -9.23
CA VAL A 8 0.84 -5.15 -9.15
C VAL A 8 1.21 -4.38 -10.42
N GLU A 9 0.93 -4.92 -11.62
CA GLU A 9 1.21 -4.23 -12.88
C GLU A 9 0.51 -2.85 -12.96
N ALA A 10 -0.74 -2.78 -12.50
CA ALA A 10 -1.48 -1.52 -12.48
C ALA A 10 -0.91 -0.51 -11.46
N LEU A 11 -0.45 -0.99 -10.30
CA LEU A 11 0.18 -0.16 -9.29
C LEU A 11 1.57 0.33 -9.73
N GLU A 12 2.41 -0.54 -10.31
CA GLU A 12 3.73 -0.17 -10.83
C GLU A 12 3.63 0.98 -11.85
N LYS A 13 2.69 0.88 -12.79
CA LYS A 13 2.45 1.94 -13.77
C LYS A 13 1.96 3.25 -13.13
N ARG A 14 1.13 3.17 -12.10
CA ARG A 14 0.57 4.37 -11.46
C ARG A 14 1.51 5.01 -10.45
N LEU A 15 2.50 4.28 -9.97
CA LEU A 15 3.45 4.72 -8.96
C LEU A 15 4.84 5.00 -9.53
N GLU A 16 5.01 4.95 -10.86
CA GLU A 16 6.31 5.15 -11.54
C GLU A 16 6.95 6.52 -11.25
N HIS A 17 6.14 7.53 -10.87
CA HIS A 17 6.61 8.87 -10.52
C HIS A 17 7.15 8.98 -9.10
N ILE A 18 6.88 8.02 -8.22
CA ILE A 18 7.30 8.04 -6.82
C ILE A 18 8.75 7.59 -6.72
N LYS A 19 9.61 8.51 -6.28
CA LYS A 19 11.06 8.25 -6.07
C LYS A 19 11.41 8.03 -4.60
N THR A 20 10.47 8.36 -3.71
CA THR A 20 10.64 8.27 -2.27
C THR A 20 10.73 6.81 -1.85
N PRO A 21 11.81 6.38 -1.17
CA PRO A 21 11.99 4.99 -0.78
C PRO A 21 10.95 4.61 0.29
N MET A 22 10.14 3.60 0.00
CA MET A 22 9.17 3.01 0.94
C MET A 22 8.83 1.58 0.55
N SER A 23 8.11 0.90 1.45
CA SER A 23 7.69 -0.49 1.30
C SER A 23 6.19 -0.62 1.04
N LEU A 24 5.83 -1.33 -0.02
CA LEU A 24 4.44 -1.64 -0.40
C LEU A 24 4.26 -3.15 -0.52
N SER A 25 3.25 -3.71 0.15
CA SER A 25 2.91 -5.15 0.08
C SER A 25 1.53 -5.39 -0.50
N ILE A 26 1.42 -6.28 -1.51
CA ILE A 26 0.15 -6.74 -2.08
C ILE A 26 0.06 -8.26 -1.97
N ILE A 27 -0.87 -8.74 -1.13
CA ILE A 27 -0.92 -10.15 -0.72
C ILE A 27 -2.28 -10.75 -1.06
N GLY A 28 -2.31 -11.84 -1.82
CA GLY A 28 -3.57 -12.36 -2.37
C GLY A 28 -4.49 -13.11 -1.39
N CYS A 29 -4.04 -13.39 -0.16
CA CYS A 29 -4.81 -14.14 0.83
C CYS A 29 -4.61 -13.59 2.25
N VAL A 30 -5.72 -13.44 2.98
CA VAL A 30 -5.75 -12.96 4.37
C VAL A 30 -5.17 -13.92 5.42
N VAL A 31 -4.83 -15.17 5.06
CA VAL A 31 -4.37 -16.18 6.03
C VAL A 31 -2.95 -15.88 6.53
N ASN A 32 -2.04 -15.54 5.61
CA ASN A 32 -0.64 -15.22 5.95
C ASN A 32 -0.33 -13.72 5.79
N GLY A 33 -1.18 -12.97 5.08
CA GLY A 33 -0.91 -11.59 4.75
C GLY A 33 -0.82 -10.56 5.89
N PRO A 34 -1.49 -10.71 7.05
CA PRO A 34 -1.41 -9.71 8.11
C PRO A 34 0.00 -9.49 8.66
N GLY A 35 0.81 -10.55 8.83
CA GLY A 35 2.17 -10.41 9.38
C GLY A 35 3.09 -9.58 8.49
N GLU A 36 3.04 -9.82 7.18
CA GLU A 36 3.83 -9.11 6.18
C GLU A 36 3.35 -7.66 5.98
N ALA A 37 2.03 -7.44 5.93
CA ALA A 37 1.44 -6.11 5.74
C ALA A 37 1.69 -5.16 6.94
N LEU A 38 1.92 -5.70 8.14
CA LEU A 38 2.31 -4.92 9.31
C LEU A 38 3.78 -4.47 9.27
N MET A 39 4.60 -5.04 8.39
CA MET A 39 6.01 -4.66 8.23
C MET A 39 6.24 -3.65 7.09
N THR A 40 5.17 -3.19 6.45
CA THR A 40 5.24 -2.25 5.33
C THR A 40 4.61 -0.89 5.65
N ASP A 41 5.04 0.12 4.90
CA ASP A 41 4.46 1.47 4.96
C ASP A 41 3.01 1.46 4.48
N VAL A 42 2.75 0.75 3.38
CA VAL A 42 1.41 0.52 2.85
C VAL A 42 1.25 -0.96 2.52
N GLY A 43 0.13 -1.56 2.91
CA GLY A 43 -0.14 -2.97 2.69
C GLY A 43 -1.59 -3.25 2.32
N PHE A 44 -1.82 -4.24 1.47
CA PHE A 44 -3.14 -4.76 1.16
C PHE A 44 -3.16 -6.28 1.19
N THR A 45 -4.15 -6.84 1.89
CA THR A 45 -4.42 -8.28 1.87
C THR A 45 -5.77 -8.54 1.19
N GLY A 46 -5.75 -9.25 0.07
CA GLY A 46 -6.92 -9.68 -0.68
C GLY A 46 -7.71 -10.76 0.06
N GLY A 47 -9.02 -10.60 0.12
CA GLY A 47 -9.95 -11.57 0.71
C GLY A 47 -10.75 -12.35 -0.33
N GLY A 48 -11.26 -13.52 0.09
CA GLY A 48 -12.04 -14.45 -0.75
C GLY A 48 -13.47 -13.99 -1.11
N ALA A 49 -13.81 -12.70 -0.96
CA ALA A 49 -15.18 -12.20 -1.13
C ALA A 49 -15.26 -10.81 -1.79
N GLY A 50 -14.30 -10.46 -2.65
CA GLY A 50 -14.31 -9.18 -3.39
C GLY A 50 -13.89 -7.95 -2.55
N ALA A 51 -13.43 -8.18 -1.33
CA ALA A 51 -12.88 -7.15 -0.46
C ALA A 51 -11.62 -7.66 0.24
N GLY A 52 -10.76 -6.74 0.63
CA GLY A 52 -9.54 -7.00 1.39
C GLY A 52 -9.37 -6.04 2.55
N MET A 53 -8.21 -6.10 3.19
CA MET A 53 -7.84 -5.25 4.31
C MET A 53 -6.64 -4.38 3.95
N VAL A 54 -6.76 -3.09 4.24
CA VAL A 54 -5.70 -2.09 4.07
C VAL A 54 -4.92 -1.95 5.38
N TYR A 55 -3.61 -1.83 5.26
CA TYR A 55 -2.67 -1.61 6.35
C TYR A 55 -1.84 -0.36 6.03
N LEU A 56 -1.67 0.52 7.02
CA LEU A 56 -0.95 1.77 6.90
C LEU A 56 0.00 1.91 8.08
N ALA A 57 1.26 2.24 7.81
CA ALA A 57 2.32 2.40 8.80
C ALA A 57 2.37 1.24 9.81
N GLY A 58 2.32 0.02 9.28
CA GLY A 58 2.36 -1.21 10.09
C GLY A 58 1.14 -1.43 10.99
N LYS A 59 -0.02 -0.86 10.68
CA LYS A 59 -1.28 -1.05 11.43
C LYS A 59 -2.44 -1.33 10.50
N GLN A 60 -3.39 -2.14 10.96
CA GLN A 60 -4.64 -2.35 10.25
C GLN A 60 -5.44 -1.04 10.20
N SER A 61 -5.84 -0.64 8.99
CA SER A 61 -6.59 0.59 8.75
C SER A 61 -8.08 0.29 8.59
N HIS A 62 -8.49 -0.28 7.46
CA HIS A 62 -9.90 -0.56 7.16
C HIS A 62 -10.07 -1.59 6.04
N LYS A 63 -11.29 -2.10 5.88
CA LYS A 63 -11.65 -2.98 4.75
C LYS A 63 -11.98 -2.16 3.51
N MET A 64 -11.57 -2.65 2.34
CA MET A 64 -11.79 -2.00 1.06
C MET A 64 -12.26 -3.02 0.01
N SER A 65 -13.13 -2.61 -0.91
CA SER A 65 -13.47 -3.44 -2.07
C SER A 65 -12.29 -3.52 -3.05
N ASN A 66 -12.17 -4.65 -3.74
CA ASN A 66 -11.08 -4.85 -4.69
C ASN A 66 -11.13 -3.82 -5.85
N ASP A 67 -12.33 -3.37 -6.23
CA ASP A 67 -12.53 -2.43 -7.35
C ASP A 67 -11.98 -1.02 -7.07
N ARG A 68 -11.91 -0.62 -5.80
CA ARG A 68 -11.43 0.71 -5.37
C ARG A 68 -10.02 0.68 -4.78
N MET A 69 -9.48 -0.52 -4.57
CA MET A 69 -8.23 -0.69 -3.84
C MET A 69 -7.04 -0.09 -4.59
N ILE A 70 -6.97 -0.20 -5.92
CA ILE A 70 -5.83 0.36 -6.68
C ILE A 70 -5.76 1.87 -6.50
N ASP A 71 -6.88 2.57 -6.72
CA ASP A 71 -6.93 4.03 -6.58
C ASP A 71 -6.55 4.44 -5.15
N HIS A 72 -7.10 3.75 -4.16
CA HIS A 72 -6.83 4.05 -2.76
C HIS A 72 -5.37 3.80 -2.35
N ILE A 73 -4.77 2.69 -2.79
CA ILE A 73 -3.35 2.41 -2.48
C ILE A 73 -2.46 3.47 -3.12
N VAL A 74 -2.78 3.95 -4.31
CA VAL A 74 -2.03 5.05 -4.95
C VAL A 74 -2.11 6.32 -4.10
N GLU A 75 -3.30 6.72 -3.67
CA GLU A 75 -3.50 7.88 -2.80
C GLU A 75 -2.67 7.78 -1.50
N GLU A 76 -2.68 6.62 -0.84
CA GLU A 76 -1.95 6.41 0.41
C GLU A 76 -0.43 6.39 0.20
N VAL A 77 0.06 5.83 -0.91
CA VAL A 77 1.49 5.86 -1.27
C VAL A 77 1.95 7.28 -1.58
N GLU A 78 1.17 8.05 -2.35
CA GLU A 78 1.47 9.46 -2.66
C GLU A 78 1.52 10.31 -1.41
N LYS A 79 0.53 10.14 -0.52
CA LYS A 79 0.50 10.83 0.77
C LYS A 79 1.73 10.46 1.61
N LYS A 80 2.06 9.18 1.70
CA LYS A 80 3.22 8.70 2.46
C LYS A 80 4.53 9.23 1.89
N ALA A 81 4.64 9.33 0.57
CA ALA A 81 5.81 9.90 -0.11
C ALA A 81 6.01 11.36 0.31
N ALA A 82 4.96 12.17 0.24
CA ALA A 82 4.99 13.57 0.65
C ALA A 82 5.35 13.73 2.14
N GLU A 83 4.82 12.88 3.02
CA GLU A 83 5.16 12.89 4.45
C GLU A 83 6.65 12.59 4.70
N ILE A 84 7.23 11.62 3.98
CA ILE A 84 8.64 11.26 4.11
C ILE A 84 9.54 12.37 3.56
N GLU A 85 9.21 12.94 2.40
CA GLU A 85 9.97 14.03 1.79
C GLU A 85 9.99 15.26 2.70
N ALA A 86 8.82 15.66 3.23
CA ALA A 86 8.72 16.79 4.16
C ALA A 86 9.52 16.55 5.45
N ALA A 87 9.49 15.33 5.99
CA ALA A 87 10.29 14.98 7.17
C ALA A 87 11.81 15.02 6.88
N GLY A 88 12.22 14.57 5.70
CA GLY A 88 13.61 14.62 5.25
C GLY A 88 14.14 16.04 5.07
N GLU A 89 13.33 16.94 4.52
CA GLU A 89 13.66 18.37 4.38
C GLU A 89 13.82 19.05 5.74
N MET A 90 12.95 18.75 6.71
CA MET A 90 13.05 19.29 8.06
C MET A 90 14.34 18.82 8.77
N ALA A 91 14.68 17.53 8.66
CA ALA A 91 15.90 16.98 9.28
C ALA A 91 17.20 17.48 8.65
N ALA A 92 17.18 17.89 7.37
CA ALA A 92 18.33 18.46 6.68
C ALA A 92 18.51 19.97 6.93
N ALA A 93 17.49 20.65 7.46
CA ALA A 93 17.51 22.07 7.78
C ALA A 93 17.92 22.37 9.24
N GLU A 94 18.08 21.33 10.07
CA GLU A 94 18.64 21.39 11.43
C GLU A 94 20.16 21.13 11.44
#